data_AF-A0A914V6P8-F1
#
_entry.id   AF-A0A914V6P8-F1
#
_cell.length_a   1.000
_cell.length_b   1.000
_cell.length_c   1.000
_cell.angle_alpha   90.00
_cell.angle_beta   90.00
_cell.angle_gamma   90.00
#
_symmetry.space_group_name_H-M   'P 1'
#
loop_
_entity.id
_entity.type
_entity.pdbx_description
1 polymer ?
#
loop_
_entity_poly.entity_id
_entity_poly.type
_entity_poly.pdbx_seq_one_letter_code
_entity_poly.pdbx_strand_id
1 'polypeptide(L)'
;MVLGGSTDASVSNLNKLVHDVSLQVASYRQAVQVVGTGGDCVAVRRELEASRRQCLKACDNTKNSMLPQLRSETHEGVQSSEFTKQASQFIGCLSAFVNEMRRYESLVHTFPTSATASSADLGRAGPSAAVDSDAAVTGASSPQRHDSEHQQLLHALCRDCEQATEILEQLENLITVHFSTKDQPGDKVEPPRRRGKGCRFDCICSNFKTSYA
;
A
#
# COMPACT_ATOMS: atom_id res chain seq x y z
N MET A 1 25.70 -7.22 30.63
CA MET A 1 26.26 -6.57 29.42
C MET A 1 25.16 -6.50 28.39
N VAL A 2 25.00 -5.32 27.80
CA VAL A 2 23.84 -4.86 27.03
C VAL A 2 23.82 -5.47 25.63
N LEU A 3 22.81 -6.27 25.30
CA LEU A 3 22.51 -6.77 23.94
C LEU A 3 21.43 -5.90 23.26
N GLY A 4 21.56 -4.57 23.37
CA GLY A 4 20.56 -3.61 22.87
C GLY A 4 20.96 -2.86 21.59
N GLY A 5 22.16 -3.06 21.04
CA GLY A 5 22.70 -2.20 19.96
C GLY A 5 22.19 -2.53 18.55
N SER A 6 21.80 -3.78 18.29
CA SER A 6 21.50 -4.23 16.92
C SER A 6 20.07 -3.88 16.45
N THR A 7 19.12 -3.85 17.38
CA THR A 7 17.70 -3.56 17.10
C THR A 7 17.47 -2.07 16.88
N ASP A 8 18.09 -1.21 17.70
CA ASP A 8 17.98 0.25 17.60
C ASP A 8 18.49 0.78 16.25
N ALA A 9 19.65 0.30 15.79
CA ALA A 9 20.20 0.64 14.47
C ALA A 9 19.28 0.17 13.33
N SER A 10 18.63 -0.98 13.48
CA SER A 10 17.72 -1.55 12.48
C SER A 10 16.42 -0.73 12.38
N VAL A 11 15.87 -0.29 13.50
CA VAL A 11 14.69 0.59 13.55
C VAL A 11 15.00 1.98 12.97
N SER A 12 16.17 2.56 13.31
CA SER A 12 16.61 3.84 12.74
C SER A 12 16.77 3.79 11.22
N ASN A 13 17.37 2.72 10.70
CA ASN A 13 17.50 2.52 9.25
C ASN A 13 16.14 2.32 8.57
N LEU A 14 15.23 1.58 9.20
CA LEU A 14 13.89 1.41 8.68
C LEU A 14 13.12 2.73 8.63
N ASN A 15 13.23 3.55 9.67
CA ASN A 15 12.58 4.86 9.72
C ASN A 15 13.00 5.73 8.53
N LYS A 16 14.29 5.75 8.19
CA LYS A 16 14.81 6.45 6.99
C LYS A 16 14.20 5.91 5.71
N LEU A 17 14.18 4.57 5.53
CA LEU A 17 13.60 3.95 4.34
C LEU A 17 12.11 4.28 4.15
N VAL A 18 11.32 4.22 5.22
CA VAL A 18 9.89 4.55 5.17
C VAL A 18 9.68 6.04 4.93
N HIS A 19 10.51 6.90 5.52
CA HIS A 19 10.47 8.33 5.25
C HIS A 19 10.79 8.63 3.77
N ASP A 20 11.82 7.98 3.21
CA ASP A 20 12.18 8.11 1.80
C ASP A 20 11.04 7.68 0.88
N VAL A 21 10.38 6.56 1.18
CA VAL A 21 9.17 6.13 0.45
C VAL A 21 8.07 7.19 0.57
N SER A 22 7.81 7.71 1.78
CA SER A 22 6.79 8.73 2.00
C SER A 22 7.03 9.98 1.15
N LEU A 23 8.28 10.44 1.06
CA LEU A 23 8.67 11.58 0.21
C LEU A 23 8.48 11.26 -1.28
N GLN A 24 8.85 10.08 -1.73
CA GLN A 24 8.64 9.66 -3.13
C GLN A 24 7.16 9.59 -3.48
N VAL A 25 6.32 9.06 -2.58
CA VAL A 25 4.86 9.04 -2.76
C VAL A 25 4.31 10.46 -2.83
N ALA A 26 4.76 11.38 -1.96
CA ALA A 26 4.33 12.77 -2.01
C ALA A 26 4.69 13.46 -3.33
N SER A 27 5.91 13.24 -3.83
CA SER A 27 6.37 13.74 -5.13
C SER A 27 5.54 13.15 -6.28
N TYR A 28 5.32 11.83 -6.27
CA TYR A 28 4.49 11.16 -7.26
C TYR A 28 3.06 11.76 -7.29
N ARG A 29 2.44 11.97 -6.13
CA ARG A 29 1.12 12.62 -6.02
C ARG A 29 1.07 14.00 -6.63
N GLN A 30 2.10 14.81 -6.38
CA GLN A 30 2.19 16.16 -6.92
C GLN A 30 2.25 16.14 -8.45
N ALA A 31 3.03 15.21 -9.02
CA ALA A 31 3.11 15.02 -10.47
C ALA A 31 1.79 14.48 -11.06
N VAL A 32 1.09 13.57 -10.38
CA VAL A 32 -0.22 13.05 -10.84
C VAL A 32 -1.26 14.16 -10.87
N GLN A 33 -1.20 15.12 -9.94
CA GLN A 33 -2.18 16.19 -9.82
C GLN A 33 -2.26 17.11 -11.05
N VAL A 34 -1.17 17.27 -11.80
CA VAL A 34 -1.15 18.16 -12.98
C VAL A 34 -1.62 17.46 -14.26
N VAL A 35 -1.81 16.14 -14.25
CA VAL A 35 -2.30 15.38 -15.40
C VAL A 35 -3.75 15.78 -15.72
N GLY A 36 -4.04 16.04 -17.00
CA GLY A 36 -5.33 16.57 -17.46
C GLY A 36 -5.51 18.09 -17.24
N THR A 37 -4.47 18.80 -16.79
CA THR A 37 -4.48 20.26 -16.60
C THR A 37 -3.56 20.97 -17.61
N GLY A 38 -3.50 22.30 -17.58
CA GLY A 38 -2.57 23.08 -18.41
C GLY A 38 -1.08 22.81 -18.15
N GLY A 39 -0.73 22.14 -17.05
CA GLY A 39 0.64 21.70 -16.74
C GLY A 39 0.98 20.29 -17.25
N ASP A 40 0.01 19.58 -17.85
CA ASP A 40 0.23 18.23 -18.38
C ASP A 40 1.10 18.27 -19.63
N CYS A 41 2.22 17.57 -19.60
CA CYS A 41 3.10 17.46 -20.75
C CYS A 41 3.88 16.14 -20.73
N VAL A 42 4.49 15.79 -21.87
CA VAL A 42 5.26 14.55 -22.04
C VAL A 42 6.39 14.42 -21.02
N ALA A 43 7.03 15.53 -20.63
CA ALA A 43 8.09 15.53 -19.63
C ALA A 43 7.58 15.06 -18.26
N VAL A 44 6.46 15.62 -17.79
CA VAL A 44 5.80 15.21 -16.53
C VAL A 44 5.36 13.76 -16.59
N ARG A 45 4.80 13.30 -17.71
CA ARG A 45 4.37 11.89 -17.87
C ARG A 45 5.54 10.90 -17.82
N ARG A 46 6.69 11.25 -18.41
CA ARG A 46 7.92 10.45 -18.29
C ARG A 46 8.47 10.45 -16.86
N GLU A 47 8.42 11.60 -16.18
CA GLU A 47 8.81 11.72 -14.78
C GLU A 47 7.92 10.84 -13.89
N LEU A 48 6.61 10.82 -14.13
CA LEU A 48 5.66 9.94 -13.45
C LEU A 48 6.03 8.46 -13.59
N GLU A 49 6.35 8.01 -14.81
CA GLU A 49 6.78 6.63 -15.03
C GLU A 49 8.07 6.29 -14.28
N ALA A 50 9.06 7.19 -14.30
CA ALA A 50 10.32 7.00 -13.61
C ALA A 50 10.15 6.99 -12.08
N SER A 51 9.42 7.97 -11.55
CA SER A 51 9.08 8.13 -10.14
C SER A 51 8.32 6.91 -9.61
N ARG A 52 7.33 6.41 -10.36
CA ARG A 52 6.59 5.20 -10.01
C ARG A 52 7.49 3.97 -9.88
N ARG A 53 8.36 3.72 -10.86
CA ARG A 53 9.31 2.59 -10.82
C ARG A 53 10.28 2.71 -9.65
N GLN A 54 10.76 3.92 -9.38
CA GLN A 54 11.66 4.20 -8.26
C GLN A 54 10.96 3.96 -6.91
N CYS A 55 9.74 4.47 -6.75
CA CYS A 55 8.94 4.30 -5.55
C CYS A 55 8.60 2.83 -5.28
N LEU A 56 8.22 2.07 -6.30
CA LEU A 56 7.97 0.63 -6.16
C LEU A 56 9.23 -0.12 -5.69
N LYS A 57 10.39 0.17 -6.31
CA LYS A 57 11.67 -0.42 -5.89
C LYS A 57 12.03 -0.05 -4.45
N ALA A 58 11.77 1.19 -4.03
CA ALA A 58 11.96 1.61 -2.65
C ALA A 58 11.02 0.86 -1.68
N CYS A 59 9.78 0.60 -2.10
CA CYS A 59 8.82 -0.21 -1.34
C CYS A 59 9.32 -1.66 -1.18
N ASP A 60 9.84 -2.28 -2.26
CA ASP A 60 10.43 -3.63 -2.19
C ASP A 60 11.62 -3.69 -1.24
N ASN A 61 12.54 -2.72 -1.33
CA ASN A 61 13.71 -2.65 -0.45
C ASN A 61 13.29 -2.50 1.02
N THR A 62 12.29 -1.65 1.28
CA THR A 62 11.75 -1.42 2.62
C THR A 62 11.09 -2.70 3.15
N LYS A 63 10.23 -3.34 2.35
CA LYS A 63 9.62 -4.64 2.66
C LYS A 63 10.67 -5.69 3.01
N ASN A 64 11.71 -5.84 2.20
CA ASN A 64 12.76 -6.85 2.41
C ASN A 64 13.58 -6.59 3.69
N SER A 65 13.64 -5.33 4.15
CA SER A 65 14.27 -4.95 5.42
C SER A 65 13.36 -5.21 6.63
N MET A 66 12.04 -5.12 6.43
CA MET A 66 11.02 -5.27 7.48
C MET A 66 10.58 -6.71 7.73
N LEU A 67 10.37 -7.49 6.66
CA LEU A 67 9.80 -8.83 6.75
C LEU A 67 10.56 -9.76 7.71
N PRO A 68 11.91 -9.78 7.75
CA PRO A 68 12.63 -10.63 8.69
C PRO A 68 12.30 -10.30 10.15
N GLN A 69 12.20 -9.00 10.47
CA GLN A 69 11.93 -8.53 11.82
C GLN A 69 10.48 -8.78 12.25
N LEU A 70 9.50 -8.55 11.35
CA LEU A 70 8.10 -8.90 11.62
C LEU A 70 7.93 -10.40 11.92
N ARG A 71 8.62 -11.26 11.18
CA ARG A 71 8.57 -12.71 11.39
C ARG A 71 9.25 -13.13 12.70
N SER A 72 10.37 -12.52 13.07
CA SER A 72 11.05 -12.83 14.34
C SER A 72 10.28 -12.33 15.56
N GLU A 73 9.71 -11.12 15.53
CA GLU A 73 8.92 -10.57 16.65
C GLU A 73 7.63 -11.37 16.89
N THR A 74 7.01 -11.88 15.82
CA THR A 74 5.84 -12.78 15.92
C THR A 74 6.15 -14.08 16.68
N HIS A 75 7.41 -14.54 16.64
CA HIS A 75 7.84 -15.78 17.28
C HIS A 75 8.37 -15.56 18.71
N GLU A 76 9.06 -14.43 18.95
CA GLU A 76 9.76 -14.17 20.22
C GLU A 76 8.92 -13.34 21.22
N GLY A 77 7.79 -12.78 20.81
CA GLY A 77 6.83 -12.10 21.69
C GLY A 77 7.33 -10.77 22.31
N VAL A 78 8.54 -10.33 21.97
CA VAL A 78 9.13 -9.06 22.42
C VAL A 78 8.79 -7.98 21.40
N GLN A 79 8.00 -6.99 21.82
CA GLN A 79 7.56 -5.90 20.94
C GLN A 79 8.51 -4.71 21.02
N SER A 80 9.05 -4.29 19.87
CA SER A 80 9.44 -2.89 19.70
C SER A 80 8.21 -2.10 19.26
N SER A 81 7.58 -1.36 20.18
CA SER A 81 6.44 -0.48 19.86
C SER A 81 6.74 0.49 18.72
N GLU A 82 8.01 0.87 18.55
CA GLU A 82 8.45 1.77 17.48
C GLU A 82 8.50 1.09 16.12
N PHE A 83 8.91 -0.18 16.07
CA PHE A 83 8.97 -0.95 14.83
C PHE A 83 7.55 -1.18 14.26
N THR A 84 6.60 -1.60 15.10
CA THR A 84 5.20 -1.80 14.68
C THR A 84 4.56 -0.49 14.23
N LYS A 85 4.86 0.62 14.90
CA LYS A 85 4.43 1.96 14.46
C LYS A 85 4.99 2.31 13.09
N GLN A 86 6.28 2.03 12.87
CA GLN A 86 6.95 2.27 11.59
C GLN A 86 6.36 1.41 10.47
N ALA A 87 6.00 0.16 10.77
CA ALA A 87 5.34 -0.74 9.83
C ALA A 87 3.94 -0.26 9.45
N SER A 88 3.17 0.19 10.44
CA SER A 88 1.85 0.78 10.20
C SER A 88 1.94 2.05 9.34
N GLN A 89 2.95 2.89 9.57
CA GLN A 89 3.21 4.06 8.74
C GLN A 89 3.56 3.67 7.30
N PHE A 90 4.38 2.64 7.12
CA PHE A 90 4.75 2.15 5.78
C PHE A 90 3.55 1.61 5.00
N ILE A 91 2.68 0.83 5.66
CA ILE A 91 1.42 0.36 5.05
C ILE A 91 0.55 1.53 4.60
N GLY A 92 0.42 2.57 5.43
CA GLY A 92 -0.29 3.79 5.05
C GLY A 92 0.31 4.48 3.83
N CYS A 93 1.64 4.57 3.74
CA CYS A 93 2.33 5.14 2.58
C CYS A 93 2.09 4.31 1.31
N LEU A 94 2.17 2.98 1.43
CA LEU A 94 1.98 2.06 0.31
C LEU A 94 0.52 2.08 -0.19
N SER A 95 -0.45 2.16 0.73
CA SER A 95 -1.88 2.33 0.40
C SER A 95 -2.12 3.61 -0.39
N ALA A 96 -1.54 4.73 0.08
CA ALA A 96 -1.61 6.00 -0.64
C ALA A 96 -0.98 5.92 -2.03
N PHE A 97 0.14 5.21 -2.17
CA PHE A 97 0.80 5.01 -3.46
C PHE A 97 -0.05 4.20 -4.45
N VAL A 98 -0.63 3.09 -4.00
CA VAL A 98 -1.53 2.25 -4.82
C VAL A 98 -2.73 3.06 -5.31
N ASN A 99 -3.37 3.84 -4.43
CA ASN A 99 -4.50 4.68 -4.80
C ASN A 99 -4.12 5.72 -5.87
N GLU A 100 -2.92 6.27 -5.81
CA GLU A 100 -2.47 7.30 -6.76
C GLU A 100 -2.02 6.71 -8.08
N MET A 101 -1.48 5.49 -8.10
CA MET A 101 -1.24 4.77 -9.35
C MET A 101 -2.55 4.46 -10.07
N ARG A 102 -3.59 4.00 -9.36
CA ARG A 102 -4.94 3.78 -9.92
C ARG A 102 -5.56 5.08 -10.43
N ARG A 103 -5.37 6.18 -9.70
CA ARG A 103 -5.79 7.52 -10.14
C ARG A 103 -5.07 7.92 -11.42
N TYR A 104 -3.76 7.73 -11.49
CA TYR A 104 -2.97 8.04 -12.69
C TYR A 104 -3.41 7.19 -13.89
N GLU A 105 -3.67 5.89 -13.70
CA GLU A 105 -4.22 5.01 -14.73
C GLU A 105 -5.55 5.54 -15.30
N SER A 106 -6.49 5.93 -14.43
CA SER A 106 -7.76 6.54 -14.85
C SER A 106 -7.57 7.86 -15.62
N LEU A 107 -6.59 8.67 -15.22
CA LEU A 107 -6.24 9.91 -15.91
C LEU A 107 -5.58 9.65 -17.27
N VAL A 108 -4.75 8.62 -17.40
CA VAL A 108 -4.14 8.24 -18.68
C VAL A 108 -5.20 7.77 -19.67
N HIS A 109 -6.23 7.05 -19.20
CA HIS A 109 -7.40 6.70 -20.03
C HIS A 109 -8.19 7.93 -20.49
N THR A 110 -8.39 8.91 -19.60
CA THR A 110 -9.21 10.09 -19.88
C THR A 110 -8.48 11.11 -20.74
N PHE A 111 -7.16 11.23 -20.55
CA PHE A 111 -6.29 12.19 -21.22
C PHE A 111 -5.11 11.45 -21.86
N PRO A 112 -5.27 10.87 -23.06
CA PRO A 112 -4.20 10.19 -23.77
C PRO A 112 -3.08 11.16 -24.17
N THR A 113 -1.84 10.69 -24.21
CA THR A 113 -0.64 11.51 -24.48
C THR A 113 -0.50 11.92 -25.97
N SER A 114 -1.54 11.72 -26.79
CA SER A 114 -1.49 11.98 -28.23
C SER A 114 -1.31 13.48 -28.49
N ALA A 115 -0.15 13.83 -29.04
CA ALA A 115 0.06 15.07 -29.75
C ALA A 115 -0.89 15.13 -30.96
N THR A 116 -2.08 15.67 -30.75
CA THR A 116 -2.78 16.63 -31.60
C THR A 116 -4.06 16.96 -30.86
N ALA A 117 -4.04 18.07 -30.14
CA ALA A 117 -5.24 18.89 -30.03
C ALA A 117 -5.61 19.37 -31.45
N SER A 118 -6.11 18.47 -32.30
CA SER A 118 -7.12 18.85 -33.28
C SER A 118 -8.36 19.12 -32.42
N SER A 119 -8.67 20.32 -31.95
CA SER A 119 -9.06 21.49 -32.76
C SER A 119 -9.92 21.16 -34.00
N ALA A 120 -10.74 20.11 -33.89
CA ALA A 120 -12.02 19.96 -34.59
C ALA A 120 -12.90 19.13 -33.64
N ASP A 121 -14.01 19.59 -33.07
CA ASP A 121 -15.01 20.50 -33.59
C ASP A 121 -15.85 21.01 -32.39
N LEU A 122 -15.42 22.10 -31.76
CA LEU A 122 -16.36 22.97 -31.03
C LEU A 122 -16.81 24.01 -32.04
N GLY A 123 -18.05 23.84 -32.50
CA GLY A 123 -18.62 24.54 -33.64
C GLY A 123 -18.38 26.04 -33.65
N ARG A 124 -17.94 26.53 -34.81
CA ARG A 124 -18.07 27.94 -35.17
C ARG A 124 -18.28 28.07 -36.67
N ALA A 125 -19.51 28.41 -37.02
CA ALA A 125 -19.93 28.75 -38.37
C ALA A 125 -19.18 30.00 -38.90
N GLY A 126 -18.81 29.95 -40.18
CA GLY A 126 -18.37 31.12 -40.97
C GLY A 126 -17.48 30.73 -42.17
N PRO A 127 -17.87 31.03 -43.42
CA PRO A 127 -17.11 30.67 -44.62
C PRO A 127 -16.16 31.79 -45.10
N SER A 128 -15.25 31.41 -46.02
CA SER A 128 -14.27 32.22 -46.79
C SER A 128 -12.93 32.49 -46.09
N ALA A 129 -11.75 32.43 -46.70
CA ALA A 129 -11.36 32.39 -48.11
C ALA A 129 -10.00 31.68 -48.24
N ALA A 130 -9.72 31.20 -49.44
CA ALA A 130 -8.51 30.49 -49.84
C ALA A 130 -7.21 31.26 -49.57
N VAL A 131 -6.16 30.54 -49.15
CA VAL A 131 -4.78 30.75 -49.59
C VAL A 131 -4.00 29.43 -49.51
N ASP A 132 -3.45 29.07 -50.66
CA ASP A 132 -2.54 27.97 -50.98
C ASP A 132 -1.15 28.26 -50.41
N SER A 133 -0.52 27.31 -49.72
CA SER A 133 0.93 27.28 -49.48
C SER A 133 1.39 25.89 -49.05
N ASP A 134 2.19 25.33 -49.94
CA ASP A 134 2.89 24.05 -49.96
C ASP A 134 3.72 23.78 -48.69
N ALA A 135 3.34 22.74 -47.93
CA ALA A 135 4.17 22.13 -46.89
C ALA A 135 3.72 20.67 -46.64
N ALA A 136 3.74 19.84 -47.69
CA ALA A 136 3.42 18.42 -47.56
C ALA A 136 4.67 17.58 -47.23
N VAL A 137 5.19 17.72 -46.00
CA VAL A 137 5.83 16.59 -45.32
C VAL A 137 4.79 16.04 -44.35
N THR A 138 3.82 15.32 -44.91
CA THR A 138 2.93 14.44 -44.15
C THR A 138 3.75 13.25 -43.66
N GLY A 139 4.44 13.44 -42.53
CA GLY A 139 4.80 12.34 -41.65
C GLY A 139 3.51 11.75 -41.10
N ALA A 140 2.91 10.84 -41.86
CA ALA A 140 1.81 10.00 -41.40
C ALA A 140 2.34 9.07 -40.31
N SER A 141 2.42 9.56 -39.07
CA SER A 141 2.62 8.73 -37.88
C SER A 141 1.42 7.80 -37.77
N SER A 142 1.61 6.54 -38.11
CA SER A 142 0.55 5.52 -38.10
C SER A 142 -0.14 5.44 -36.73
N PRO A 143 -1.48 5.50 -36.65
CA PRO A 143 -2.25 5.39 -35.40
C PRO A 143 -1.85 4.17 -34.55
N GLN A 144 -1.49 3.08 -35.23
CA GLN A 144 -1.17 1.78 -34.66
C GLN A 144 0.02 1.76 -33.68
N ARG A 145 0.97 2.69 -33.78
CA ARG A 145 2.11 2.76 -32.83
C ARG A 145 1.73 3.43 -31.52
N HIS A 146 0.92 4.48 -31.55
CA HIS A 146 0.52 5.22 -30.35
C HIS A 146 -0.40 4.39 -29.45
N ASP A 147 -1.31 3.61 -30.04
CA ASP A 147 -2.15 2.67 -29.31
C ASP A 147 -1.32 1.60 -28.59
N SER A 148 -0.23 1.15 -29.22
CA SER A 148 0.68 0.15 -28.64
C SER A 148 1.43 0.69 -27.42
N GLU A 149 1.96 1.92 -27.50
CA GLU A 149 2.66 2.57 -26.38
C GLU A 149 1.72 2.87 -25.21
N HIS A 150 0.52 3.37 -25.50
CA HIS A 150 -0.51 3.62 -24.50
C HIS A 150 -0.94 2.33 -23.77
N GLN A 151 -1.20 1.26 -24.54
CA GLN A 151 -1.55 -0.05 -23.98
C GLN A 151 -0.41 -0.63 -23.12
N GLN A 152 0.85 -0.45 -23.56
CA GLN A 152 2.02 -0.90 -22.81
C GLN A 152 2.19 -0.15 -21.48
N LEU A 153 1.93 1.16 -21.46
CA LEU A 153 1.93 1.96 -20.23
C LEU A 153 0.86 1.48 -19.25
N LEU A 154 -0.37 1.28 -19.72
CA LEU A 154 -1.48 0.79 -18.88
C LEU A 154 -1.20 -0.61 -18.32
N HIS A 155 -0.69 -1.52 -19.16
CA HIS A 155 -0.30 -2.85 -18.69
C HIS A 155 0.84 -2.78 -17.65
N ALA A 156 1.81 -1.88 -17.84
CA ALA A 156 2.86 -1.67 -16.85
C ALA A 156 2.32 -1.06 -15.55
N LEU A 157 1.34 -0.15 -15.62
CA LEU A 157 0.64 0.42 -14.44
C LEU A 157 -0.09 -0.64 -13.65
N CYS A 158 -0.91 -1.45 -14.32
CA CYS A 158 -1.66 -2.53 -13.71
C CYS A 158 -0.73 -3.51 -12.97
N ARG A 159 0.32 -4.02 -13.64
CA ARG A 159 1.29 -4.94 -13.03
C ARG A 159 1.96 -4.34 -11.79
N ASP A 160 2.42 -3.10 -11.88
CA ASP A 160 3.13 -2.45 -10.77
C ASP A 160 2.16 -2.12 -9.60
N CYS A 161 0.89 -1.81 -9.89
CA CYS A 161 -0.19 -1.70 -8.90
C CYS A 161 -0.45 -3.02 -8.17
N GLU A 162 -0.55 -4.13 -8.91
CA GLU A 162 -0.74 -5.47 -8.34
C GLU A 162 0.43 -5.84 -7.43
N GLN A 163 1.67 -5.61 -7.87
CA GLN A 163 2.85 -5.84 -7.06
C GLN A 163 2.81 -5.02 -5.75
N ALA A 164 2.53 -3.72 -5.81
CA ALA A 164 2.42 -2.90 -4.60
C ALA A 164 1.28 -3.36 -3.67
N THR A 165 0.16 -3.84 -4.24
CA THR A 165 -0.97 -4.38 -3.49
C THR A 165 -0.57 -5.68 -2.79
N GLU A 166 0.18 -6.57 -3.45
CA GLU A 166 0.68 -7.81 -2.84
C GLU A 166 1.60 -7.52 -1.64
N ILE A 167 2.50 -6.53 -1.76
CA ILE A 167 3.35 -6.09 -0.65
C ILE A 167 2.49 -5.61 0.54
N LEU A 168 1.44 -4.85 0.24
CA LEU A 168 0.53 -4.30 1.24
C LEU A 168 -0.19 -5.43 1.98
N GLU A 169 -0.80 -6.37 1.26
CA GLU A 169 -1.49 -7.52 1.84
C GLU A 169 -0.56 -8.38 2.69
N GLN A 170 0.67 -8.64 2.22
CA GLN A 170 1.65 -9.41 3.00
C GLN A 170 1.96 -8.75 4.35
N LEU A 171 2.13 -7.43 4.37
CA LEU A 171 2.46 -6.68 5.59
C LEU A 171 1.25 -6.56 6.52
N GLU A 172 0.06 -6.27 5.99
CA GLU A 172 -1.18 -6.20 6.77
C GLU A 172 -1.50 -7.53 7.44
N ASN A 173 -1.34 -8.65 6.72
CA ASN A 173 -1.55 -9.99 7.27
C ASN A 173 -0.57 -10.28 8.41
N LEU A 174 0.71 -9.96 8.24
CA LEU A 174 1.72 -10.18 9.27
C LEU A 174 1.45 -9.32 10.51
N ILE A 175 1.09 -8.05 10.34
CA ILE A 175 0.75 -7.18 11.46
C ILE A 175 -0.52 -7.66 12.17
N THR A 176 -1.54 -8.07 11.44
CA THR A 176 -2.80 -8.58 12.01
C THR A 176 -2.58 -9.86 12.81
N VAL A 177 -1.78 -10.79 12.29
CA VAL A 177 -1.38 -12.01 13.02
C VAL A 177 -0.59 -11.64 14.27
N HIS A 178 0.35 -10.70 14.17
CA HIS A 178 1.15 -10.22 15.30
C HIS A 178 0.31 -9.59 16.43
N PHE A 179 -0.80 -8.92 16.10
CA PHE A 179 -1.75 -8.42 17.11
C PHE A 179 -2.67 -9.53 17.65
N SER A 180 -3.18 -10.43 16.79
CA SER A 180 -4.12 -11.49 17.20
C SER A 180 -3.50 -12.55 18.11
N THR A 181 -2.22 -12.89 17.93
CA THR A 181 -1.51 -13.82 18.84
C THR A 181 -1.28 -13.24 20.22
N LYS A 182 -1.35 -11.91 20.38
CA LYS A 182 -1.15 -11.21 21.65
C LYS A 182 -2.42 -11.13 22.50
N ASP A 183 -3.60 -11.09 21.85
CA ASP A 183 -4.91 -11.02 22.50
C ASP A 183 -5.49 -12.40 22.91
N GLN A 184 -4.70 -13.48 22.87
CA GLN A 184 -5.02 -14.65 23.68
C GLN A 184 -4.66 -14.30 25.14
N PRO A 185 -5.64 -14.02 26.03
CA PRO A 185 -5.36 -14.06 27.45
C PRO A 185 -4.82 -15.47 27.70
N GLY A 186 -3.60 -15.54 28.24
CA GLY A 186 -3.10 -16.76 28.82
C GLY A 186 -4.06 -17.15 29.92
N ASP A 187 -5.08 -17.93 29.56
CA ASP A 187 -5.99 -18.56 30.47
C ASP A 187 -5.12 -19.58 31.21
N LYS A 188 -4.48 -19.10 32.28
CA LYS A 188 -4.02 -19.95 33.36
C LYS A 188 -5.28 -20.54 33.97
N VAL A 189 -5.86 -21.52 33.28
CA VAL A 189 -6.70 -22.52 33.90
C VAL A 189 -5.75 -23.22 34.87
N GLU A 190 -5.69 -22.72 36.10
CA GLU A 190 -5.18 -23.51 37.21
C GLU A 190 -5.92 -24.84 37.14
N PRO A 191 -5.21 -25.99 36.98
CA PRO A 191 -5.89 -27.26 37.07
C PRO A 191 -6.53 -27.31 38.45
N PRO A 192 -7.83 -27.65 38.57
CA PRO A 192 -8.46 -27.75 39.88
C PRO A 192 -7.63 -28.73 40.69
N ARG A 193 -7.09 -28.25 41.82
CA ARG A 193 -6.35 -29.08 42.78
C ARG A 193 -7.23 -30.26 43.15
N ARG A 194 -6.97 -31.42 42.54
CA ARG A 194 -7.51 -32.70 42.97
C ARG A 194 -6.93 -32.99 44.36
N ARG A 195 -7.60 -32.51 45.40
CA ARG A 195 -7.40 -33.03 46.76
C ARG A 195 -7.81 -34.49 46.75
N GLY A 196 -6.90 -35.31 47.28
CA GLY A 196 -6.92 -36.75 47.17
C GLY A 196 -8.13 -37.43 47.81
N LYS A 197 -8.28 -38.69 47.40
CA LYS A 197 -9.17 -39.72 47.94
C LYS A 197 -9.21 -39.72 49.47
N GLY A 198 -10.41 -39.73 50.03
CA GLY A 198 -10.63 -40.20 51.41
C GLY A 198 -11.92 -39.71 52.07
N CYS A 199 -13.08 -40.24 51.70
CA CYS A 199 -13.99 -40.93 52.64
C CYS A 199 -15.19 -41.51 51.89
N ARG A 200 -15.52 -42.77 52.17
CA ARG A 200 -16.77 -43.43 51.79
C ARG A 200 -17.76 -43.35 52.98
N PHE A 201 -19.04 -43.45 52.64
CA PHE A 201 -20.22 -43.83 53.44
C PHE A 201 -20.92 -42.76 54.30
N ASP A 202 -22.22 -42.62 53.98
CA ASP A 202 -23.39 -42.20 54.75
C ASP A 202 -23.27 -41.19 55.89
N CYS A 203 -23.96 -40.05 55.73
CA CYS A 203 -24.71 -39.47 56.84
C CYS A 203 -25.93 -38.68 56.34
N ILE A 204 -27.09 -39.34 56.42
CA ILE A 204 -28.43 -38.73 56.48
C ILE A 204 -28.57 -38.11 57.87
N CYS A 205 -28.86 -36.80 57.95
CA CYS A 205 -29.55 -36.10 59.06
C CYS A 205 -29.94 -34.69 58.54
N SER A 206 -31.16 -34.47 58.06
CA SER A 206 -32.38 -34.15 58.84
C SER A 206 -32.46 -32.70 59.37
N ASN A 207 -33.43 -31.97 58.81
CA ASN A 207 -34.32 -30.98 59.43
C ASN A 207 -33.79 -29.65 59.98
N PHE A 208 -34.17 -28.55 59.31
CA PHE A 208 -34.80 -27.35 59.89
C PHE A 208 -35.23 -26.42 58.74
N LYS A 209 -36.40 -25.78 58.63
CA LYS A 209 -37.74 -25.88 59.21
C LYS A 209 -38.60 -24.89 58.37
N THR A 210 -39.88 -25.15 58.23
CA THR A 210 -40.88 -24.25 57.69
C THR A 210 -41.06 -23.00 58.57
N SER A 211 -41.30 -21.83 57.99
CA SER A 211 -42.40 -20.92 58.38
C SER A 211 -42.41 -19.62 57.54
N TYR A 212 -43.63 -19.28 57.14
CA TYR A 212 -44.22 -18.04 56.63
C TYR A 212 -43.45 -16.72 56.82
N ALA A 213 -43.40 -15.92 55.75
CA ALA A 213 -43.92 -14.54 55.70
C ALA A 213 -44.37 -14.23 54.27
#